data_AF-A0A7X4IY11-F1
#
_entry.id   AF-A0A7X4IY11-F1
#
_cell.length_a   1.000
_cell.length_b   1.000
_cell.length_c   1.000
_cell.angle_alpha   90.00
_cell.angle_beta   90.00
_cell.angle_gamma   90.00
#
_symmetry.space_group_name_H-M   'P 1'
#
loop_
_entity.id
_entity.type
_entity.pdbx_description
1 polymer ?
#
loop_
_entity_poly.entity_id
_entity_poly.type
_entity_poly.pdbx_seq_one_letter_code
_entity_poly.pdbx_strand_id
1 'polypeptide(L)' 'MRVFLDTNVLVSAFATRGICADLLGIVIAERVLVVSEAVLRELRRVLDDKFGVPPGTIGEVEEFLRR' A
#
# COMPACT_ATOMS: atom_id res chain seq x y z
N MET A 1 -8.56 -12.90 -11.25
CA MET A 1 -7.32 -13.37 -10.59
C MET A 1 -7.11 -12.57 -9.32
N ARG A 2 -6.68 -13.21 -8.23
CA ARG A 2 -6.32 -12.53 -6.98
C ARG A 2 -4.84 -12.14 -7.04
N VAL A 3 -4.53 -10.91 -6.65
CA VAL A 3 -3.16 -10.36 -6.67
C VAL A 3 -2.75 -10.05 -5.25
N PHE A 4 -1.56 -10.49 -4.87
CA PHE A 4 -0.94 -10.14 -3.59
C PHE A 4 0.30 -9.30 -3.91
N LEU A 5 0.35 -8.08 -3.38
CA LEU A 5 1.48 -7.17 -3.56
C LEU A 5 2.38 -7.23 -2.34
N ASP A 6 3.69 -7.26 -2.58
CA ASP A 6 4.68 -7.16 -1.52
C ASP A 6 4.64 -5.76 -0.87
N THR A 7 5.07 -5.67 0.38
CA THR A 7 5.11 -4.40 1.11
C THR A 7 5.94 -3.35 0.37
N ASN A 8 7.06 -3.71 -0.29
CA ASN A 8 7.87 -2.74 -1.04
C ASN A 8 7.11 -2.11 -2.21
N VAL A 9 6.22 -2.87 -2.85
CA VAL A 9 5.38 -2.36 -3.95
C VAL A 9 4.36 -1.37 -3.40
N LEU A 10 3.71 -1.70 -2.27
CA LEU A 10 2.75 -0.80 -1.63
C LEU A 10 3.43 0.46 -1.09
N VAL A 11 4.58 0.34 -0.44
CA VAL A 11 5.39 1.48 0.02
C VAL A 11 5.70 2.38 -1.18
N SER A 12 6.18 1.82 -2.29
CA SER A 12 6.50 2.61 -3.49
C SER A 12 5.27 3.26 -4.10
N ALA A 13 4.12 2.58 -4.07
CA ALA A 13 2.84 3.08 -4.59
C ALA A 13 2.29 4.28 -3.79
N PHE A 14 2.47 4.30 -2.47
CA PHE A 14 1.96 5.37 -1.60
C PHE A 14 2.98 6.49 -1.34
N ALA A 15 4.27 6.18 -1.31
CA ALA A 15 5.31 7.16 -0.97
C ALA A 15 5.82 7.97 -2.17
N THR A 16 5.59 7.50 -3.41
CA THR A 16 6.12 8.12 -4.62
C THR A 16 5.08 8.17 -5.74
N ARG A 17 5.33 8.96 -6.79
CA ARG A 17 4.59 8.88 -8.05
C ARG A 17 5.41 8.05 -9.03
N GLY A 18 4.89 6.91 -9.47
CA GLY A 18 5.59 6.04 -10.42
C GLY A 18 4.87 4.72 -10.66
N ILE A 19 5.58 3.77 -11.29
CA ILE A 19 5.02 2.51 -11.82
C ILE A 19 4.22 1.72 -10.77
N CYS A 20 4.64 1.71 -9.50
CA CYS A 20 3.90 0.99 -8.47
C CYS A 20 2.53 1.62 -8.15
N ALA A 21 2.40 2.94 -8.27
CA ALA A 21 1.11 3.62 -8.13
C ALA A 21 0.18 3.27 -9.29
N ASP A 22 0.71 3.26 -10.52
CA ASP A 22 -0.06 2.87 -11.71
C ASP A 22 -0.46 1.38 -11.64
N LEU A 23 0.47 0.51 -11.22
CA LEU A 23 0.22 -0.91 -11.00
C LEU A 23 -0.88 -1.14 -9.97
N LEU A 24 -0.81 -0.44 -8.82
CA LEU A 24 -1.86 -0.53 -7.80
C LEU A 24 -3.21 -0.10 -8.38
N GLY A 25 -3.23 1.00 -9.15
CA GLY A 25 -4.43 1.47 -9.86
C GLY A 25 -5.04 0.42 -10.79
N ILE A 26 -4.23 -0.26 -11.60
CA ILE A 26 -4.70 -1.34 -12.48
C ILE A 26 -5.21 -2.53 -11.66
N VAL A 27 -4.50 -2.91 -10.59
CA VAL A 27 -4.88 -4.04 -9.74
C VAL A 27 -6.23 -3.79 -9.07
N ILE A 28 -6.46 -2.62 -8.48
CA ILE A 28 -7.74 -2.31 -7.82
C ILE A 28 -8.89 -2.12 -8.81
N ALA A 29 -8.60 -1.72 -10.06
CA ALA A 29 -9.62 -1.52 -11.09
C ALA A 29 -10.07 -2.83 -11.75
N GLU A 30 -9.15 -3.77 -11.98
CA GLU A 30 -9.41 -4.96 -12.81
C GLU A 30 -9.31 -6.29 -12.05
N ARG A 31 -8.73 -6.29 -10.85
CA ARG A 31 -8.36 -7.50 -10.09
C ARG A 31 -8.81 -7.38 -8.63
N VAL A 32 -8.70 -8.50 -7.91
CA VAL A 32 -8.93 -8.53 -6.47
C VAL A 32 -7.58 -8.42 -5.78
N LEU A 33 -7.32 -7.29 -5.13
CA LEU A 33 -6.17 -7.14 -4.25
C LEU A 33 -6.40 -7.94 -2.96
N VAL A 34 -5.39 -8.71 -2.55
CA VAL A 34 -5.37 -9.43 -1.28
C VAL A 34 -4.23 -8.85 -0.45
N VAL A 35 -4.54 -8.45 0.77
CA VAL A 35 -3.58 -7.87 1.72
C VAL A 35 -3.61 -8.68 3.00
N SER A 36 -2.45 -8.85 3.64
CA SER A 36 -2.34 -9.51 4.95
C SER A 36 -2.01 -8.50 6.05
N GLU A 37 -2.35 -8.83 7.29
CA GLU A 37 -1.99 -8.01 8.46
C GLU A 37 -0.48 -7.83 8.61
N ALA A 38 0.33 -8.81 8.16
CA ALA A 38 1.78 -8.69 8.19
C ALA A 38 2.27 -7.59 7.23
N VAL A 39 1.69 -7.52 6.04
CA VAL A 39 1.99 -6.47 5.06
C VAL A 39 1.55 -5.10 5.56
N LEU A 40 0.37 -4.99 6.16
CA LEU A 40 -0.13 -3.71 6.71
C LEU A 40 0.77 -3.18 7.84
N ARG A 41 1.18 -4.04 8.78
CA ARG A 41 2.09 -3.64 9.86
C ARG A 41 3.44 -3.16 9.33
N GLU A 42 4.01 -3.88 8.37
CA GLU A 42 5.30 -3.49 7.78
C GLU A 42 5.15 -2.21 6.93
N LEU A 43 4.05 -2.05 6.20
CA LEU A 43 3.75 -0.85 5.43
C LEU A 43 3.69 0.37 6.35
N ARG A 44 2.90 0.29 7.43
CA ARG A 44 2.83 1.34 8.46
C ARG A 44 4.20 1.69 9.00
N ARG A 45 4.96 0.68 9.41
CA ARG A 45 6.31 0.86 9.97
C ARG A 45 7.24 1.55 8.97
N VAL A 46 7.22 1.15 7.71
CA VAL A 46 8.10 1.75 6.69
C VAL A 46 7.69 3.19 6.35
N LEU A 47 6.39 3.45 6.21
CA LEU A 47 5.88 4.80 5.93
C LEU A 47 6.19 5.77 7.09
N ASP A 48 6.11 5.31 8.33
CA ASP A 48 6.47 6.08 9.53
C ASP A 48 8.00 6.25 9.65
N ASP A 49 8.73 5.14 9.82
CA ASP A 49 10.16 5.14 10.15
C ASP A 49 11.05 5.73 9.04
N LYS A 50 10.74 5.41 7.76
CA LYS A 50 11.65 5.71 6.63
C LYS A 50 11.20 6.90 5.81
N PHE A 51 9.89 7.11 5.68
CA PHE A 51 9.34 8.18 4.84
C PHE A 51 8.78 9.34 5.66
N GLY A 52 8.63 9.19 6.99
CA GLY A 52 8.10 10.25 7.85
C GLY A 52 6.68 10.67 7.48
N VAL A 53 5.88 9.74 6.95
CA VAL A 53 4.50 10.03 6.54
C VAL A 53 3.66 10.32 7.79
N PRO A 54 2.85 11.40 7.81
CA PRO A 54 2.02 11.72 8.97
C PRO A 54 1.09 10.55 9.36
N PRO A 55 0.90 10.26 10.66
CA PRO A 55 0.07 9.14 11.12
C PRO A 55 -1.37 9.15 10.58
N GLY A 56 -1.96 10.34 10.36
CA GLY A 56 -3.29 10.48 9.76
C GLY A 56 -3.33 9.94 8.32
N THR A 57 -2.34 10.30 7.51
CA THR A 57 -2.20 9.78 6.14
C THR A 57 -1.93 8.28 6.11
N ILE A 58 -1.14 7.75 7.05
CA ILE A 58 -0.95 6.30 7.17
C ILE A 58 -2.28 5.60 7.50
N GLY A 59 -3.10 6.18 8.37
CA GLY A 59 -4.43 5.68 8.68
C GLY A 59 -5.33 5.61 7.44
N GLU A 60 -5.35 6.65 6.62
CA GLU A 60 -6.10 6.67 5.35
C GLU A 60 -5.64 5.56 4.39
N VAL A 61 -4.33 5.30 4.32
CA VAL A 61 -3.76 4.20 3.52
C VAL A 61 -4.21 2.83 4.04
N GLU A 62 -4.15 2.62 5.35
CA GLU A 62 -4.60 1.35 5.96
C GLU A 62 -6.11 1.13 5.78
N GLU A 63 -6.93 2.17 5.95
CA GLU A 63 -8.38 2.10 5.71
C GLU A 63 -8.70 1.79 4.24
N PHE A 64 -7.98 2.41 3.31
CA PHE A 64 -8.13 2.14 1.89
C PHE A 64 -7.83 0.68 1.54
N LEU A 65 -6.75 0.10 2.09
CA LEU A 65 -6.33 -1.27 1.79
C LEU A 65 -7.16 -2.36 2.48
N ARG A 66 -7.98 -2.00 3.48
CA ARG A 66 -8.85 -2.92 4.22
C ARG A 66 -10.26 -3.04 3.63
N ARG A 67 -10.59 -2.21 2.65
CA ARG A 67 -11.86 -2.24 1.90
C ARG A 67 -11.84 -3.30 0.80
#